data_AF-A0A1Y4SJB1-F1
#
_entry.id   AF-A0A1Y4SJB1-F1
#
_cell.length_a   1.000
_cell.length_b   1.000
_cell.length_c   1.000
_cell.angle_alpha   90.00
_cell.angle_beta   90.00
_cell.angle_gamma   90.00
#
_symmetry.space_group_name_H-M   'P 1'
#
loop_
_entity.id
_entity.type
_entity.pdbx_description
1 polymer ?
#
loop_
_entity_poly.entity_id
_entity_poly.type
_entity_poly.pdbx_seq_one_letter_code
_entity_poly.pdbx_strand_id
1 'polypeptide(L)'
;MAQMSFRINDSVKKDFEKICEELGLNPTTALTIFIKKMCRERRIPFDVSLYNSDTLKILDETANNQNLSKSFDTVDELFDDLDA
;
A
#
# COMPACT_ATOMS: atom_id res chain seq x y z
N MET A 1 5.07 -29.59 10.01
CA MET A 1 5.24 -28.39 9.16
C MET A 1 4.14 -28.39 8.13
N ALA A 2 3.55 -27.23 7.82
CA ALA A 2 2.59 -27.08 6.73
C ALA A 2 3.32 -26.58 5.47
N GLN A 3 2.91 -27.05 4.30
CA GLN A 3 3.49 -26.65 3.01
C GLN A 3 2.47 -25.82 2.22
N MET A 4 2.94 -24.77 1.56
CA MET A 4 2.16 -23.91 0.68
C MET A 4 2.88 -23.77 -0.65
N SER A 5 2.17 -24.01 -1.75
CA SER A 5 2.71 -23.95 -3.11
C SER A 5 1.99 -22.85 -3.89
N PHE A 6 2.76 -22.02 -4.59
CA PHE A 6 2.25 -20.92 -5.39
C PHE A 6 2.70 -21.05 -6.84
N ARG A 7 1.83 -20.66 -7.78
CA ARG A 7 2.21 -20.47 -9.18
C ARG A 7 2.32 -18.98 -9.45
N ILE A 8 3.47 -18.59 -10.01
CA ILE A 8 3.77 -17.22 -10.42
C ILE A 8 4.49 -17.27 -11.77
N ASN A 9 4.50 -16.15 -12.48
CA ASN A 9 5.26 -16.03 -13.72
C ASN A 9 6.77 -16.05 -13.44
N ASP A 10 7.57 -16.60 -14.36
CA ASP A 10 9.02 -16.72 -14.20
C ASP A 10 9.72 -15.36 -14.08
N SER A 11 9.23 -14.33 -14.77
CA SER A 11 9.75 -12.96 -14.65
C SER A 11 9.58 -12.43 -13.22
N VAL A 12 8.36 -12.51 -12.69
CA VAL A 12 8.02 -12.06 -11.33
C VAL A 12 8.85 -12.82 -10.28
N LYS A 13 9.06 -14.12 -10.48
CA LYS A 13 9.92 -14.93 -9.59
C LYS A 13 11.35 -14.39 -9.55
N LYS A 14 11.95 -14.11 -10.71
CA LYS A 14 13.32 -13.59 -10.82
C LYS A 14 13.47 -12.23 -10.15
N ASP A 15 12.52 -11.33 -10.39
CA ASP A 15 12.54 -9.99 -9.78
C ASP A 15 12.42 -10.08 -8.25
N PHE A 16 11.52 -10.94 -7.76
CA PHE A 16 11.36 -11.18 -6.33
C PHE A 16 12.62 -11.77 -5.69
N GLU A 17 13.26 -12.75 -6.33
CA GLU A 17 14.50 -13.36 -5.84
C GLU A 17 15.63 -12.33 -5.75
N LYS A 18 15.78 -11.48 -6.77
CA LYS A 18 16.78 -10.41 -6.80
C LYS A 18 16.58 -9.40 -5.67
N ILE A 19 15.35 -8.93 -5.47
CA ILE A 19 15.03 -7.98 -4.39
C ILE A 19 15.29 -8.62 -3.02
N CYS A 20 14.93 -9.90 -2.84
CA CYS A 20 15.21 -10.61 -1.59
C CYS A 20 16.72 -10.67 -1.31
N GLU A 21 17.53 -10.97 -2.32
CA GLU A 21 19.00 -11.02 -2.20
C GLU A 21 19.60 -9.66 -1.84
N GLU A 22 19.17 -8.58 -2.51
CA GLU A 22 19.60 -7.21 -2.18
C GLU A 22 19.24 -6.81 -0.74
N LEU A 23 18.14 -7.33 -0.21
CA LEU A 23 17.70 -7.14 1.18
C LEU A 23 18.36 -8.12 2.18
N GLY A 24 19.18 -9.06 1.72
CA GLY A 24 19.80 -10.10 2.57
C GLY A 24 18.80 -11.13 3.11
N LEU A 25 17.70 -11.36 2.40
CA LEU A 25 16.64 -12.29 2.76
C LEU A 25 16.55 -13.43 1.75
N ASN A 26 16.10 -14.60 2.21
CA ASN A 26 15.62 -15.62 1.29
C ASN A 26 14.11 -15.38 0.99
N PRO A 27 13.61 -15.83 -0.19
CA PRO A 27 12.20 -15.69 -0.58
C PRO A 27 11.21 -16.23 0.46
N THR A 28 11.53 -17.35 1.10
CA THR A 28 10.68 -17.98 2.13
C THR A 28 10.53 -17.10 3.37
N THR A 29 11.59 -16.43 3.80
CA THR A 29 11.59 -15.50 4.93
C THR A 29 10.72 -14.29 4.61
N ALA A 30 10.88 -13.71 3.41
CA ALA A 30 10.08 -12.57 2.97
C ALA A 30 8.57 -12.92 2.97
N LEU A 31 8.18 -14.05 2.39
CA LEU A 31 6.79 -14.54 2.41
C LEU A 31 6.30 -14.83 3.84
N THR A 32 7.15 -15.39 4.69
CA THR A 32 6.80 -15.67 6.10
C THR A 32 6.51 -14.38 6.87
N ILE A 33 7.30 -13.33 6.65
CA ILE A 33 7.08 -12.00 7.25
C ILE A 33 5.73 -11.46 6.80
N PHE A 34 5.44 -11.52 5.50
CA PHE A 34 4.16 -11.07 4.93
C PHE A 34 2.96 -11.78 5.59
N ILE A 35 2.99 -13.12 5.63
CA ILE A 35 1.92 -13.93 6.22
C ILE A 35 1.76 -13.61 7.72
N LYS A 36 2.85 -13.52 8.48
CA LYS A 36 2.79 -13.18 9.91
C LYS A 36 2.18 -11.79 10.13
N LYS A 37 2.52 -10.82 9.28
CA LYS A 37 1.97 -9.47 9.37
C LYS A 37 0.47 -9.46 9.08
N MET A 38 0.01 -10.20 8.06
CA MET A 38 -1.41 -10.42 7.80
C MET A 38 -2.14 -11.04 9.00
N CYS A 39 -1.60 -12.10 9.58
CA CYS A 39 -2.22 -12.76 10.73
C CYS A 39 -2.34 -11.82 11.93
N ARG A 40 -1.33 -10.98 12.17
CA ARG A 40 -1.30 -10.02 13.27
C ARG A 40 -2.28 -8.86 13.06
N GLU A 41 -2.32 -8.30 11.85
CA GLU A 41 -3.09 -7.08 11.55
C GLU A 41 -4.50 -7.37 11.01
N ARG A 42 -4.82 -8.64 10.75
CA ARG A 42 -6.12 -9.08 10.19
C ARG A 42 -6.52 -8.37 8.90
N ARG A 43 -5.52 -7.95 8.10
CA ARG A 43 -5.67 -7.29 6.81
C ARG A 43 -4.46 -7.58 5.90
N ILE A 44 -4.56 -7.21 4.63
CA ILE A 44 -3.39 -7.19 3.74
C ILE A 44 -2.46 -6.05 4.18
N PRO A 45 -1.16 -6.30 4.42
CA PRO A 45 -0.23 -5.32 5.00
C PRO A 45 0.34 -4.33 3.98
N PHE A 46 -0.47 -3.96 2.99
CA PHE A 46 -0.26 -2.91 2.02
C PHE A 46 -1.63 -2.44 1.51
N ASP A 47 -1.68 -1.25 0.92
CA ASP A 47 -2.93 -0.74 0.35
C ASP A 47 -3.30 -1.56 -0.90
N VAL A 48 -4.53 -2.06 -0.94
CA VAL A 48 -5.09 -2.81 -2.07
C VAL A 48 -6.20 -1.96 -2.66
N SER A 49 -5.81 -1.04 -3.52
CA SER A 49 -6.72 -0.09 -4.14
C SER A 49 -6.60 -0.15 -5.66
N LEU A 50 -7.74 -0.19 -6.35
CA LEU A 50 -7.84 0.08 -7.78
C LEU A 50 -8.17 1.56 -7.94
N TYR A 51 -7.14 2.40 -7.95
CA TYR A 51 -7.34 3.82 -8.19
C TYR A 51 -7.78 4.03 -9.64
N ASN A 52 -8.91 4.69 -9.83
CA ASN A 52 -9.30 5.20 -11.14
C ASN A 52 -8.43 6.41 -11.50
N SER A 53 -8.47 6.85 -12.77
CA SER A 53 -7.69 7.99 -13.26
C SER A 53 -7.89 9.25 -12.43
N ASP A 54 -9.10 9.46 -11.93
CA ASP A 54 -9.48 10.65 -11.18
C ASP A 54 -8.85 10.62 -9.79
N THR A 55 -8.83 9.45 -9.13
CA THR A 55 -8.18 9.27 -7.83
C THR A 55 -6.67 9.45 -7.93
N LEU A 56 -6.05 8.94 -9.00
CA LEU A 56 -4.62 9.15 -9.26
C LEU A 56 -4.30 10.63 -9.49
N LYS A 57 -5.16 11.35 -10.21
CA LYS A 57 -4.99 12.79 -10.45
C LYS A 57 -5.12 13.58 -9.16
N ILE A 58 -6.08 13.27 -8.30
CA ILE A 58 -6.25 13.93 -6.99
C ILE A 58 -5.04 13.67 -6.09
N LEU A 59 -4.51 12.44 -6.07
CA LEU A 59 -3.30 12.10 -5.30
C LEU A 59 -2.08 12.91 -5.78
N ASP A 60 -1.91 13.07 -7.09
CA ASP A 60 -0.82 13.86 -7.68
C ASP A 60 -0.99 15.36 -7.40
N GLU A 61 -2.18 15.92 -7.58
CA GLU A 61 -2.47 17.32 -7.28
C GLU A 61 -2.22 17.63 -5.79
N THR A 62 -2.71 16.76 -4.89
CA THR A 62 -2.50 16.89 -3.44
C THR A 62 -1.01 16.82 -3.08
N ALA A 63 -0.26 15.88 -3.65
CA ALA A 63 1.18 15.74 -3.40
C ALA A 63 1.98 16.97 -3.89
N ASN A 64 1.50 17.63 -4.94
CA ASN A 64 2.09 18.85 -5.51
C ASN A 64 1.53 20.14 -4.89
N ASN A 65 0.76 20.07 -3.80
CA ASN A 65 0.07 21.18 -3.15
C ASN A 65 -0.84 22.00 -4.09
N GLN A 66 -1.46 21.33 -5.06
CA GLN A 66 -2.43 21.91 -6.00
C GLN A 66 -3.85 21.46 -5.65
N ASN A 67 -4.84 22.32 -5.89
CA ASN A 67 -6.26 22.06 -5.62
C ASN A 67 -6.56 21.59 -4.18
N LEU A 68 -5.72 21.98 -3.21
CA LEU A 68 -5.99 21.76 -1.79
C LEU A 68 -7.10 22.70 -1.31
N SER A 69 -7.95 22.22 -0.40
CA SER A 69 -8.88 23.08 0.32
C SER A 69 -8.13 24.06 1.23
N LYS A 70 -8.83 25.10 1.68
CA LYS A 70 -8.30 26.06 2.66
C LYS A 70 -7.91 25.34 3.96
N SER A 71 -6.97 25.90 4.70
CA SER A 71 -6.69 25.46 6.07
C SER A 71 -7.76 25.96 7.03
N PHE A 72 -8.03 25.18 8.08
CA PHE A 72 -8.99 25.51 9.13
C PHE A 72 -8.28 25.53 10.47
N ASP A 73 -8.67 26.45 11.34
CA ASP A 73 -8.05 26.60 12.67
C ASP A 73 -8.77 25.73 13.72
N THR A 74 -10.03 25.35 13.45
CA THR A 74 -10.83 24.49 14.33
C THR A 74 -11.54 23.38 13.58
N VAL A 75 -11.88 22.31 14.31
CA VAL A 75 -12.65 21.19 13.76
C VAL A 75 -14.07 21.63 13.38
N ASP A 76 -14.66 22.56 14.14
CA ASP A 76 -16.01 23.08 13.86
C ASP A 76 -16.05 23.81 12.51
N GLU A 77 -15.06 24.66 12.23
CA GLU A 77 -14.93 25.34 10.92
C GLU A 77 -14.76 24.36 9.74
N LEU A 78 -14.08 23.23 9.97
CA LEU A 78 -13.92 22.18 8.96
C LEU A 78 -15.26 21.51 8.65
N PHE A 79 -16.03 21.14 9.67
CA PHE A 79 -17.32 20.47 9.47
C PHE A 79 -18.34 21.41 8.83
N ASP A 80 -18.37 22.68 9.21
CA ASP A 80 -19.24 23.68 8.61
C ASP A 80 -19.00 23.85 7.09
N ASP A 81 -17.75 23.70 6.62
CA ASP A 81 -17.41 23.80 5.18
C ASP A 81 -17.69 22.51 4.40
N LEU A 82 -17.61 21.34 5.06
CA LEU A 82 -17.88 20.03 4.45
C LEU A 82 -19.38 19.77 4.25
N ASP A 83 -20.21 20.32 5.14
CA ASP A 83 -21.67 20.16 5.12
C ASP A 83 -22.41 21.28 4.34
N ALA A 84 -21.68 22.28 3.81
CA ALA A 84 -22.22 23.43 3.05
C ALA A 84 -22.47 23.14 1.57
#